data_AF-A0A8F8ATX4-F1
#
_entry.id   AF-A0A8F8ATX4-F1
#
_cell.length_a   1.000
_cell.length_b   1.000
_cell.length_c   1.000
_cell.angle_alpha   90.00
_cell.angle_beta   90.00
_cell.angle_gamma   90.00
#
_symmetry.space_group_name_H-M   'P 1'
#
loop_
_entity.id
_entity.type
_entity.pdbx_description
1 polymer ?
#
loop_
_entity_poly.entity_id
_entity_poly.type
_entity_poly.pdbx_seq_one_letter_code
_entity_poly.pdbx_strand_id
1 'polypeptide(L)'
;MRARIMLFLATLFFSITATAAIKINNQQARNMDDVQSLGVIYINHNFATENEADRALNEKTDAQGATYYHMILIREPGSNGNIHASADIYR
;
A
#
# COMPACT_ATOMS: atom_id res chain seq x y z
N MET A 1 -21.68 -44.49 -20.73
CA MET A 1 -20.41 -43.74 -20.89
C MET A 1 -20.62 -42.28 -21.36
N ARG A 2 -21.58 -41.50 -20.83
CA ARG A 2 -21.75 -40.09 -21.25
C ARG A 2 -22.16 -39.09 -20.13
N ALA A 3 -22.30 -39.55 -18.88
CA ALA A 3 -22.81 -38.71 -17.78
C ALA A 3 -21.90 -38.73 -16.53
N ARG A 4 -20.59 -38.85 -16.71
CA ARG A 4 -19.61 -38.78 -15.59
C ARG A 4 -18.54 -37.70 -15.77
N ILE A 5 -18.63 -36.89 -16.83
CA ILE A 5 -17.59 -35.91 -17.19
C ILE A 5 -17.91 -34.50 -16.63
N MET A 6 -19.15 -34.23 -16.23
CA MET A 6 -19.55 -32.93 -15.66
C MET A 6 -19.41 -32.84 -14.13
N LEU A 7 -18.28 -33.30 -13.58
CA LEU A 7 -17.96 -33.04 -12.17
C LEU A 7 -16.47 -32.80 -11.98
N PHE A 8 -15.87 -32.00 -12.86
CA PHE A 8 -14.62 -31.30 -12.56
C PHE A 8 -14.94 -29.82 -12.43
N LEU A 9 -15.61 -29.48 -11.33
CA LEU A 9 -15.62 -28.13 -10.80
C LEU A 9 -14.20 -27.83 -10.29
N ALA A 10 -13.28 -27.58 -11.22
CA ALA A 10 -11.96 -27.08 -10.91
C ALA A 10 -12.12 -25.59 -10.56
N THR A 11 -12.66 -25.30 -9.38
CA THR A 11 -12.50 -23.98 -8.76
C THR A 11 -11.05 -23.86 -8.33
N LEU A 12 -10.19 -23.50 -9.29
CA LEU A 12 -8.84 -23.05 -9.01
C LEU A 12 -8.98 -21.71 -8.29
N PHE A 13 -8.98 -21.74 -6.96
CA PHE A 13 -8.83 -20.52 -6.17
C PHE A 13 -7.43 -19.99 -6.43
N PHE A 14 -7.34 -18.89 -7.16
CA PHE A 14 -6.08 -18.17 -7.33
C PHE A 14 -5.73 -17.56 -5.98
N SER A 15 -4.72 -18.10 -5.30
CA SER A 15 -4.19 -17.51 -4.07
C SER A 15 -3.54 -16.18 -4.43
N ILE A 16 -4.13 -15.07 -3.99
CA ILE A 16 -3.48 -13.76 -4.05
C ILE A 16 -2.41 -13.77 -2.96
N THR A 17 -1.14 -13.95 -3.34
CA THR A 17 -0.03 -13.72 -2.42
C THR A 17 0.12 -12.21 -2.25
N ALA A 18 0.07 -11.71 -1.02
CA ALA A 18 0.37 -10.32 -0.73
C ALA A 18 1.85 -10.05 -1.07
N THR A 19 2.09 -9.29 -2.13
CA THR A 19 3.42 -8.74 -2.42
C THR A 19 3.58 -7.47 -1.61
N ALA A 20 4.75 -7.30 -0.98
CA ALA A 20 5.05 -6.07 -0.27
C ALA A 20 5.01 -4.88 -1.23
N ALA A 21 4.33 -3.80 -0.82
CA ALA A 21 4.21 -2.58 -1.59
C ALA A 21 5.59 -1.93 -1.75
N ILE A 22 5.86 -1.41 -2.95
CA ILE A 22 7.13 -0.79 -3.26
C ILE A 22 7.05 0.71 -2.96
N LYS A 23 7.92 1.18 -2.06
CA LYS A 23 8.08 2.62 -1.82
C LYS A 23 8.66 3.29 -3.05
N ILE A 24 7.97 4.30 -3.56
CA ILE A 24 8.42 5.12 -4.68
C ILE A 24 8.83 6.52 -4.20
N ASN A 25 9.74 7.16 -4.91
CA ASN A 25 10.19 8.52 -4.60
C ASN A 25 9.30 9.58 -5.28
N ASN A 26 9.54 10.85 -4.95
CA ASN A 26 8.80 12.00 -5.50
C ASN A 26 8.78 12.05 -7.04
N GLN A 27 9.86 11.64 -7.72
CA GLN A 27 9.93 11.68 -9.17
C GLN A 27 9.07 10.57 -9.79
N GLN A 28 9.12 9.37 -9.22
CA GLN A 28 8.30 8.24 -9.65
C GLN A 28 6.81 8.52 -9.42
N ALA A 29 6.44 9.11 -8.27
CA ALA A 29 5.07 9.45 -7.95
C ALA A 29 4.40 10.40 -8.97
N ARG A 30 5.18 11.28 -9.61
CA ARG A 30 4.69 12.17 -10.68
C ARG A 30 4.38 11.47 -12.00
N ASN A 31 4.77 10.21 -12.15
CA ASN A 31 4.55 9.42 -13.37
C ASN A 31 3.55 8.27 -13.13
N MET A 32 2.64 8.42 -12.15
CA MET A 32 1.65 7.41 -11.78
C MET A 32 0.26 7.64 -12.40
N ASP A 33 0.14 8.55 -13.37
CA ASP A 33 -1.15 8.92 -14.00
C ASP A 33 -1.84 7.72 -14.68
N ASP A 34 -1.07 6.75 -15.18
CA ASP A 34 -1.56 5.53 -15.82
C ASP A 34 -1.72 4.33 -14.84
N VAL A 35 -1.45 4.53 -13.55
CA VAL A 35 -1.54 3.48 -12.51
C VAL A 35 -2.80 3.69 -11.68
N GLN A 36 -3.48 2.62 -11.25
CA GLN A 36 -4.73 2.76 -10.51
C GLN A 36 -4.46 3.36 -9.13
N SER A 37 -4.87 4.61 -8.91
CA SER A 37 -4.86 5.17 -7.56
C SER A 37 -5.86 4.43 -6.67
N LEU A 38 -5.41 4.06 -5.47
CA LEU A 38 -6.23 3.53 -4.39
C LEU A 38 -6.55 4.62 -3.34
N GLY A 39 -6.09 5.86 -3.56
CA GLY A 39 -6.30 7.00 -2.68
C GLY A 39 -5.14 7.26 -1.71
N VAL A 40 -5.44 7.94 -0.61
CA VAL A 40 -4.47 8.32 0.43
C VAL A 40 -4.78 7.57 1.72
N ILE A 41 -3.76 6.97 2.32
CA ILE A 41 -3.85 6.40 3.67
C ILE A 41 -3.19 7.34 4.67
N TYR A 42 -3.75 7.39 5.88
CA TYR A 42 -3.20 8.11 7.01
C TYR A 42 -3.02 7.16 8.19
N ILE A 43 -1.92 7.29 8.94
CA ILE A 43 -1.76 6.61 10.22
C ILE A 43 -2.22 7.55 11.32
N ASN A 44 -3.27 7.15 12.05
CA ASN A 44 -3.75 7.89 13.21
C ASN A 44 -2.87 7.63 14.44
N HIS A 45 -1.58 7.94 14.32
CA HIS A 45 -0.57 7.82 15.35
C HIS A 45 0.54 8.83 15.06
N ASN A 46 1.05 9.43 16.13
CA ASN A 46 2.15 10.38 16.09
C ASN A 46 3.47 9.63 16.22
N PHE A 47 4.42 9.86 15.31
CA PHE A 47 5.71 9.18 15.37
C PHE A 47 6.82 10.10 15.88
N ALA A 48 7.74 9.53 16.65
CA ALA A 48 8.95 10.25 17.07
C ALA A 48 10.00 10.25 15.94
N THR A 49 10.04 9.18 15.13
CA THR A 49 11.07 9.00 14.09
C THR A 49 10.47 8.65 12.73
N GLU A 50 11.20 8.98 11.66
CA GLU A 50 10.77 8.69 10.29
C GLU A 50 10.78 7.19 10.00
N ASN A 51 11.69 6.42 10.62
CA ASN A 51 11.74 4.97 10.47
C ASN A 51 10.50 4.27 11.05
N GLU A 52 9.97 4.77 12.18
CA GLU A 52 8.72 4.23 12.73
C GLU A 52 7.54 4.52 11.81
N ALA A 53 7.47 5.74 11.27
CA ALA A 53 6.45 6.13 10.31
C ALA A 53 6.53 5.32 9.02
N ASP A 54 7.74 5.10 8.49
CA ASP A 54 7.97 4.32 7.28
C ASP A 54 7.53 2.87 7.43
N ARG A 55 7.90 2.22 8.54
CA ARG A 55 7.46 0.84 8.84
C ARG A 55 5.95 0.75 8.97
N ALA A 56 5.33 1.67 9.70
CA ALA A 56 3.88 1.65 9.90
C ALA A 56 3.11 1.90 8.59
N LEU A 57 3.63 2.76 7.71
CA LEU A 57 3.07 2.95 6.39
C LEU A 57 3.24 1.71 5.53
N ASN A 58 4.43 1.11 5.49
CA ASN A 58 4.69 -0.13 4.74
C ASN A 58 3.71 -1.26 5.12
N GLU A 59 3.54 -1.51 6.42
CA GLU A 59 2.58 -2.51 6.92
C GLU A 59 1.13 -2.17 6.50
N LYS A 60 0.74 -0.89 6.54
CA LYS A 60 -0.61 -0.47 6.16
C LYS A 60 -0.83 -0.55 4.65
N THR A 61 0.17 -0.23 3.82
CA THR A 61 0.05 -0.29 2.36
C THR A 61 -0.14 -1.73 1.88
N ASP A 62 0.56 -2.67 2.52
CA ASP A 62 0.42 -4.10 2.25
C ASP A 62 -0.99 -4.59 2.61
N ALA A 63 -1.49 -4.18 3.78
CA ALA A 63 -2.84 -4.51 4.23
C ALA A 63 -3.94 -3.93 3.32
N GLN A 64 -3.66 -2.83 2.61
CA GLN A 64 -4.58 -2.22 1.64
C GLN A 64 -4.42 -2.80 0.22
N GLY A 65 -3.48 -3.72 0.00
CA GLY A 65 -3.24 -4.35 -1.30
C GLY A 65 -2.65 -3.39 -2.33
N ALA A 66 -1.85 -2.42 -1.89
CA ALA A 66 -1.13 -1.52 -2.78
C ALA A 66 0.07 -2.22 -3.43
N THR A 67 0.32 -1.92 -4.70
CA THR A 67 1.56 -2.32 -5.40
C THR A 67 2.67 -1.29 -5.16
N TYR A 68 2.31 -0.01 -5.13
CA TYR A 68 3.23 1.12 -4.91
C TYR A 68 2.69 2.07 -3.88
N TYR A 69 3.58 2.75 -3.17
CA TYR A 69 3.20 3.84 -2.28
C TYR A 69 4.22 4.98 -2.27
N HIS A 70 3.73 6.21 -2.21
CA HIS A 70 4.54 7.41 -2.04
C HIS A 70 4.32 7.97 -0.64
N MET A 71 5.35 7.90 0.20
CA MET A 71 5.29 8.35 1.59
C MET A 71 5.31 9.88 1.69
N ILE A 72 4.41 10.42 2.52
CA ILE A 72 4.32 11.84 2.86
C ILE A 72 4.45 11.96 4.38
N LEU A 73 5.51 12.61 4.83
CA LEU A 73 5.73 12.90 6.25
C LEU A 73 5.60 14.40 6.49
N ILE A 74 4.76 14.77 7.45
CA ILE A 74 4.51 16.16 7.83
C ILE A 74 4.94 16.33 9.29
N ARG A 75 5.72 17.37 9.55
CA ARG A 75 6.05 17.84 10.90
C ARG A 75 5.36 19.17 11.15
N GLU A 76 4.99 19.43 12.40
CA GLU A 76 4.46 20.73 12.80
C GLU A 76 5.50 21.84 12.53
N PRO A 77 5.15 22.90 11.77
CA PRO A 77 6.07 23.98 11.49
C PRO A 77 6.62 24.63 12.77
N GLY A 78 7.93 24.87 12.81
CA GLY A 78 8.60 25.48 13.98
C GLY A 78 8.83 24.52 15.15
N SER A 79 8.53 23.23 14.99
CA SER A 79 8.73 22.19 15.98
C SER A 79 9.51 21.01 15.38
N ASN A 80 10.43 20.43 16.15
CA ASN A 80 10.94 19.07 15.88
C ASN A 80 9.97 18.00 16.45
N GLY A 81 8.70 18.35 16.59
CA GLY A 81 7.66 17.55 17.20
C GLY A 81 7.27 16.32 16.39
N ASN A 82 6.14 15.75 16.79
CA ASN A 82 5.65 14.50 16.25
C ASN A 82 5.48 14.55 14.72
N ILE A 83 5.73 13.41 14.08
CA ILE A 83 5.57 13.21 12.65
C ILE A 83 4.16 12.66 12.41
N HIS A 84 3.46 13.30 11.49
CA HIS A 84 2.23 12.82 10.88
C HIS A 84 2.57 12.09 9.59
N ALA A 85 2.09 10.85 9.46
CA ALA A 85 2.43 9.98 8.33
C ALA A 85 1.21 9.66 7.47
N SER A 86 1.33 9.94 6.18
CA SER A 86 0.38 9.51 5.14
C SER A 86 1.12 8.92 3.95
N ALA A 87 0.40 8.24 3.07
CA ALA A 87 0.93 7.81 1.78
C ALA A 87 -0.15 7.81 0.71
N ASP A 88 0.23 8.24 -0.50
CA ASP A 88 -0.55 7.95 -1.71
C ASP A 88 -0.28 6.49 -2.10
N ILE A 89 -1.32 5.73 -2.41
CA ILE A 89 -1.22 4.30 -2.74
C ILE A 89 -1.78 3.99 -4.13
N TYR A 90 -1.14 3.04 -4.81
CA TYR A 90 -1.43 2.70 -6.20
C TYR A 90 -1.43 1.18 -6.40
N ARG A 91 -2.16 0.70 -7.40
CA ARG A 91 -2.21 -0.69 -7.83
C ARG A 91 -2.04 -0.85 -9.34
#